data_AF-A0A2V6PQN3-F1
#
_entry.id   AF-A0A2V6PQN3-F1
#
_cell.length_a   1.000
_cell.length_b   1.000
_cell.length_c   1.000
_cell.angle_alpha   90.00
_cell.angle_beta   90.00
_cell.angle_gamma   90.00
#
_symmetry.space_group_name_H-M   'P 1'
#
loop_
_entity.id
_entity.type
_entity.pdbx_description
1 polymer ?
#
loop_
_entity_poly.entity_id
_entity_poly.type
_entity_poly.pdbx_seq_one_letter_code
_entity_poly.pdbx_strand_id
1 'polypeptide(L)'
;MLAKPEAAALPATTAADGSRAQQKIFDLGRRARLPQPVVLTEAEVNALLARHLVEARGVRLNTMGVRLVGGDRVELTGQAPLRQLLEEAGVQAIGGVLPARWLDHPLWLNVGARVRVSDEPRRQLRLEVEDFAVGRQRLPGRALRLLLDPAAVGLLRWPLPEHVERVTIEPGRVVIQGASSR
;
A
#
# COMPACT_ATOMS: atom_id res chain seq x y z
N MET A 1 -4.67 -6.34 24.70
CA MET A 1 -4.35 -5.66 23.42
C MET A 1 -3.09 -6.30 22.87
N LEU A 2 -3.13 -6.98 21.72
CA LEU A 2 -1.89 -7.33 21.03
C LEU A 2 -1.28 -6.02 20.54
N ALA A 3 -0.19 -5.62 21.19
CA ALA A 3 0.43 -4.31 21.03
C ALA A 3 0.72 -4.01 19.57
N LYS A 4 0.51 -2.74 19.19
CA LYS A 4 1.00 -2.17 17.93
C LYS A 4 2.45 -2.67 17.75
N PRO A 5 2.82 -3.28 16.62
CA PRO A 5 4.24 -3.40 16.32
C PRO A 5 4.87 -2.01 16.43
N GLU A 6 6.16 -1.88 16.73
CA GLU A 6 6.88 -0.60 16.76
C GLU A 6 6.98 0.04 15.34
N ALA A 7 5.91 0.00 14.56
CA ALA A 7 5.71 0.86 13.42
C ALA A 7 5.68 2.29 13.93
N ALA A 8 6.66 3.08 13.49
CA ALA A 8 6.74 4.51 13.76
C ALA A 8 5.38 5.18 13.53
N ALA A 9 5.10 6.22 14.32
CA ALA A 9 3.87 6.97 14.16
C ALA A 9 3.77 7.48 12.72
N LEU A 10 2.62 7.22 12.07
CA LEU A 10 2.32 7.78 10.77
C LEU A 10 2.20 9.31 10.92
N PRO A 11 2.60 10.09 9.91
CA PRO A 11 2.44 11.54 9.93
C PRO A 11 0.96 11.89 10.01
N ALA A 12 0.66 12.99 10.70
CA ALA A 12 -0.69 13.55 10.70
C ALA A 12 -1.10 13.94 9.28
N THR A 13 -2.34 13.63 8.90
CA THR A 13 -2.89 13.93 7.58
C THR A 13 -4.01 14.95 7.68
N THR A 14 -4.14 15.80 6.66
CA THR A 14 -5.23 16.78 6.56
C THR A 14 -6.08 16.54 5.31
N ALA A 15 -7.27 17.15 5.28
CA ALA A 15 -8.11 17.13 4.07
C ALA A 15 -7.42 17.78 2.86
N ALA A 16 -6.62 18.83 3.10
CA ALA A 16 -5.86 19.52 2.07
C ALA A 16 -4.79 18.63 1.44
N ASP A 17 -4.15 17.76 2.23
CA ASP A 17 -3.19 16.77 1.71
C ASP A 17 -3.85 15.82 0.71
N GLY A 18 -5.06 15.36 1.01
CA GLY A 18 -5.83 14.52 0.10
C GLY A 18 -6.14 15.23 -1.23
N SER A 19 -6.63 16.47 -1.18
CA SER A 19 -6.91 17.26 -2.39
C SER A 19 -5.66 17.56 -3.21
N ARG A 20 -4.53 17.87 -2.57
CA ARG A 20 -3.24 18.06 -3.26
C ARG A 20 -2.77 16.78 -3.94
N ALA A 21 -2.86 15.64 -3.25
CA ALA A 21 -2.50 14.34 -3.82
C ALA A 21 -3.35 14.00 -5.05
N GLN A 22 -4.67 14.18 -4.96
CA GLN A 22 -5.59 13.95 -6.07
C GLN A 22 -5.30 14.85 -7.27
N GLN A 23 -5.06 16.15 -7.02
CA GLN A 23 -4.74 17.09 -8.09
C GLN A 23 -3.44 16.69 -8.81
N LYS A 24 -2.39 16.30 -8.06
CA LYS A 24 -1.13 15.83 -8.63
C LYS A 24 -1.30 14.57 -9.48
N ILE A 25 -2.09 13.59 -9.03
CA ILE A 25 -2.38 12.37 -9.79
C ILE A 25 -3.23 12.68 -11.03
N PHE A 26 -4.22 13.57 -10.90
CA PHE A 26 -5.02 14.01 -12.04
C PHE A 26 -4.18 14.73 -13.10
N ASP A 27 -3.30 15.63 -12.67
CA ASP A 27 -2.36 16.32 -13.56
C ASP A 27 -1.40 15.35 -14.24
N LEU A 28 -0.98 14.29 -13.54
CA LEU A 28 -0.16 13.22 -14.10
C LEU A 28 -0.92 12.42 -15.17
N GLY A 29 -2.19 12.09 -14.93
CA GLY A 29 -3.02 11.40 -15.94
C GLY A 29 -3.36 12.27 -17.15
N ARG A 30 -3.52 13.58 -16.95
CA ARG A 30 -3.94 14.53 -17.99
C ARG A 30 -2.80 14.96 -18.92
N ARG A 31 -1.56 15.04 -18.43
CA ARG A 31 -0.44 15.58 -19.21
C ARG A 31 0.23 14.49 -20.04
N ALA A 32 0.49 14.77 -21.31
CA ALA A 32 1.26 13.87 -22.18
C ALA A 32 2.78 13.92 -21.91
N ARG A 33 3.27 14.94 -21.20
CA ARG A 33 4.67 15.10 -20.78
C ARG A 33 4.75 15.71 -19.38
N LEU A 34 5.73 15.29 -18.60
CA LEU A 34 6.03 15.86 -17.28
C LEU A 34 7.31 16.70 -17.39
N PRO A 35 7.20 18.04 -17.52
CA PRO A 35 8.37 18.91 -17.59
C PRO A 35 9.11 19.04 -16.26
N GLN A 36 8.46 18.68 -15.15
CA GLN A 36 9.04 18.67 -13.81
C GLN A 36 8.61 17.40 -13.06
N PRO A 37 9.46 16.89 -12.15
CA PRO A 37 9.10 15.76 -11.30
C PRO A 37 7.87 16.08 -10.46
N VAL A 38 6.92 15.14 -10.40
CA VAL A 38 5.78 15.21 -9.47
C VAL A 38 6.23 14.60 -8.16
N VAL A 39 6.14 15.37 -7.07
CA VAL A 39 6.52 14.92 -5.73
C VAL A 39 5.27 14.75 -4.87
N LEU A 40 5.08 13.56 -4.31
CA LEU A 40 4.03 13.27 -3.33
C LEU A 40 4.69 13.04 -1.96
N THR A 41 4.26 13.77 -0.95
CA THR A 41 4.75 13.58 0.43
C THR A 41 4.10 12.37 1.08
N GLU A 42 4.71 11.84 2.14
CA GLU A 42 4.13 10.75 2.93
C GLU A 42 2.73 11.11 3.48
N ALA A 43 2.50 12.36 3.91
CA ALA A 43 1.20 12.83 4.36
C ALA A 43 0.16 12.83 3.23
N GLU A 44 0.53 13.29 2.03
CA GLU A 44 -0.32 13.28 0.84
C GLU A 44 -0.69 11.85 0.41
N VAL A 45 0.27 10.93 0.41
CA VAL A 45 0.02 9.51 0.12
C VAL A 45 -0.95 8.93 1.15
N ASN A 46 -0.69 9.12 2.45
CA ASN A 46 -1.57 8.60 3.51
C ASN A 46 -2.98 9.21 3.46
N ALA A 47 -3.11 10.50 3.17
CA ALA A 47 -4.41 11.16 3.03
C ALA A 47 -5.21 10.62 1.84
N LEU A 48 -4.53 10.29 0.74
CA LEU A 48 -5.15 9.66 -0.42
C LEU A 48 -5.58 8.23 -0.11
N LEU A 49 -4.72 7.45 0.55
CA LEU A 49 -5.03 6.07 0.93
C LEU A 49 -6.23 6.00 1.87
N ALA A 50 -6.27 6.86 2.90
CA ALA A 50 -7.37 6.92 3.85
C ALA A 50 -8.74 7.19 3.20
N ARG A 51 -8.76 7.93 2.08
CA ARG A 51 -10.00 8.26 1.34
C ARG A 51 -10.40 7.20 0.33
N HIS A 52 -9.44 6.61 -0.38
CA HIS A 52 -9.71 5.79 -1.56
C HIS A 52 -9.61 4.27 -1.32
N LEU A 53 -9.02 3.81 -0.22
CA LEU A 53 -8.93 2.36 0.05
C LEU A 53 -10.18 1.71 0.61
N VAL A 54 -11.09 2.49 1.20
CA VAL A 54 -12.41 1.97 1.58
C VAL A 54 -13.17 1.48 0.34
N GLU A 55 -12.84 2.01 -0.84
CA GLU A 55 -13.50 1.71 -2.11
C GLU A 55 -12.72 0.71 -2.99
N ALA A 56 -11.43 0.50 -2.73
CA ALA A 56 -10.55 -0.29 -3.59
C ALA A 56 -10.70 -1.81 -3.34
N ARG A 57 -11.53 -2.46 -4.16
CA ARG A 57 -11.50 -3.89 -4.48
C ARG A 57 -11.58 -4.87 -3.31
N GLY A 58 -12.53 -4.66 -2.39
CA GLY A 58 -12.95 -5.68 -1.42
C GLY A 58 -12.02 -5.91 -0.22
N VAL A 59 -10.86 -5.25 -0.19
CA VAL A 59 -9.92 -5.32 0.94
C VAL A 59 -10.41 -4.38 2.05
N ARG A 60 -11.08 -4.94 3.06
CA ARG A 60 -11.62 -4.18 4.19
C ARG A 60 -10.56 -3.96 5.26
N LEU A 61 -9.60 -3.07 5.03
CA LEU A 61 -8.64 -2.68 6.07
C LEU A 61 -9.23 -1.50 6.86
N ASN A 62 -9.41 -1.68 8.17
CA ASN A 62 -10.01 -0.66 9.05
C ASN A 62 -9.13 0.58 9.19
N THR A 63 -7.82 0.40 9.06
CA THR A 63 -6.84 1.48 9.05
C THR A 63 -5.68 1.01 8.20
N MET A 64 -5.20 1.86 7.31
CA MET A 64 -3.96 1.62 6.59
C MET A 64 -3.16 2.92 6.49
N GLY A 65 -1.85 2.80 6.64
CA GLY A 65 -0.92 3.87 6.33
C GLY A 65 0.35 3.32 5.70
N VAL A 66 1.08 4.24 5.08
CA VAL A 66 2.31 4.00 4.35
C VAL A 66 3.39 4.88 4.93
N ARG A 67 4.56 4.29 5.14
CA ARG A 67 5.80 4.99 5.41
C ARG A 67 6.74 4.85 4.23
N LEU A 68 7.35 5.96 3.83
CA LEU A 68 8.28 6.05 2.72
C LEU A 68 9.70 6.03 3.29
N VAL A 69 10.30 4.83 3.36
CA VAL A 69 11.59 4.60 4.03
C VAL A 69 12.75 5.15 3.21
N GLY A 70 12.62 5.16 1.89
CA GLY A 70 13.68 5.52 0.94
C GLY A 70 14.36 4.30 0.33
N GLY A 71 15.18 4.51 -0.70
CA GLY A 71 15.83 3.41 -1.43
C GLY A 71 14.81 2.48 -2.10
N ASP A 72 13.72 3.07 -2.61
CA ASP A 72 12.57 2.36 -3.21
C ASP A 72 11.79 1.47 -2.23
N ARG A 73 12.05 1.55 -0.91
CA ARG A 73 11.33 0.78 0.11
C ARG A 73 10.17 1.58 0.71
N VAL A 74 9.04 0.92 0.84
CA VAL A 74 7.83 1.38 1.55
C VAL A 74 7.44 0.38 2.62
N GLU A 75 6.85 0.88 3.71
CA GLU A 75 6.26 0.05 4.76
C GLU A 75 4.78 0.38 4.87
N LEU A 76 3.93 -0.61 4.61
CA LEU A 76 2.50 -0.51 4.81
C LEU A 76 2.15 -1.07 6.18
N THR A 77 1.41 -0.31 6.97
CA THR A 77 0.87 -0.78 8.24
C THR A 77 -0.64 -0.69 8.20
N GLY A 78 -1.34 -1.74 8.59
CA GLY A 78 -2.79 -1.70 8.66
C GLY A 78 -3.38 -2.58 9.76
N GLN A 79 -4.70 -2.56 9.88
CA GLN A 79 -5.46 -3.40 10.80
C GLN A 79 -6.56 -4.16 10.08
N ALA A 80 -6.65 -5.46 10.35
CA ALA A 80 -7.72 -6.33 9.88
C ALA A 80 -8.23 -7.21 11.05
N PRO A 81 -9.53 -7.50 11.14
CA PRO A 81 -10.04 -8.50 12.07
C PRO A 81 -9.54 -9.90 11.68
N LEU A 82 -9.28 -10.75 12.68
CA LEU A 82 -8.82 -12.13 12.44
C LEU A 82 -9.74 -12.92 11.51
N ARG A 83 -11.06 -12.73 11.64
CA ARG A 83 -12.08 -13.34 10.78
C ARG A 83 -11.77 -13.13 9.30
N GLN A 84 -11.51 -11.88 8.92
CA GLN A 84 -11.24 -11.51 7.54
C GLN A 84 -9.95 -12.14 7.05
N LEU A 85 -8.90 -12.18 7.88
CA LEU A 85 -7.66 -12.86 7.50
C LEU A 85 -7.87 -14.35 7.24
N LEU A 86 -8.72 -15.03 8.02
CA LEU A 86 -9.04 -16.45 7.80
C LEU A 86 -9.88 -16.66 6.53
N GLU A 87 -10.76 -15.72 6.21
CA GLU A 87 -11.55 -15.69 4.97
C GLU A 87 -10.68 -15.51 3.73
N GLU A 88 -9.82 -14.48 3.73
CA GLU A 88 -8.90 -14.19 2.63
C GLU A 88 -7.85 -15.31 2.47
N ALA A 89 -7.48 -15.98 3.56
CA ALA A 89 -6.58 -17.13 3.56
C ALA A 89 -7.20 -18.45 3.09
N GLY A 90 -8.52 -18.49 2.88
CA GLY A 90 -9.25 -19.71 2.52
C GLY A 90 -9.30 -20.77 3.62
N VAL A 91 -8.98 -20.44 4.87
CA VAL A 91 -8.97 -21.36 6.02
C VAL A 91 -10.11 -21.09 7.00
N GLN A 92 -11.28 -20.73 6.45
CA GLN A 92 -12.49 -20.37 7.20
C GLN A 92 -12.93 -21.44 8.20
N ALA A 93 -12.65 -22.71 7.91
CA ALA A 93 -12.93 -23.84 8.80
C ALA A 93 -12.24 -23.71 10.17
N ILE A 94 -11.05 -23.09 10.23
CA ILE A 94 -10.35 -22.82 11.51
C ILE A 94 -11.14 -21.78 12.33
N GLY A 95 -11.80 -20.84 11.65
CA GLY A 95 -12.63 -19.82 12.29
C GLY A 95 -13.80 -20.39 13.09
N GLY A 96 -14.35 -21.54 12.67
CA GLY A 96 -15.45 -22.21 13.38
C GLY A 96 -15.07 -22.81 14.74
N VAL A 97 -13.77 -22.98 15.01
CA VAL A 97 -13.25 -23.56 16.27
C VAL A 97 -12.84 -22.45 17.25
N LEU A 98 -12.63 -21.23 16.77
CA LEU A 98 -12.20 -20.10 17.58
C LEU A 98 -13.41 -19.40 18.23
N PRO A 99 -13.28 -18.91 19.47
CA PRO A 99 -14.34 -18.10 20.09
C PRO A 99 -14.64 -16.85 19.25
N ALA A 100 -15.91 -16.49 19.11
CA ALA A 100 -16.32 -15.32 18.32
C ALA A 100 -15.58 -14.02 18.72
N ARG A 101 -15.35 -13.84 20.03
CA ARG A 101 -14.55 -12.72 20.58
C ARG A 101 -13.11 -12.62 20.06
N TRP A 102 -12.54 -13.70 19.54
CA TRP A 102 -11.19 -13.70 18.94
C TRP A 102 -11.23 -13.38 17.45
N LEU A 103 -12.29 -13.80 16.76
CA LEU A 103 -12.48 -13.55 15.32
C LEU A 103 -12.60 -12.05 15.04
N ASP A 104 -13.24 -11.31 15.93
CA ASP A 104 -13.42 -9.86 15.77
C ASP A 104 -12.25 -9.04 16.34
N HIS A 105 -11.19 -9.71 16.84
CA HIS A 105 -10.04 -9.03 17.40
C HIS A 105 -9.21 -8.37 16.27
N PRO A 106 -8.93 -7.05 16.34
CA PRO A 106 -8.13 -6.38 15.34
C PRO A 106 -6.68 -6.81 15.46
N LEU A 107 -6.12 -7.31 14.36
CA LEU A 107 -4.72 -7.67 14.22
C LEU A 107 -4.00 -6.63 13.38
N TRP A 108 -2.84 -6.21 13.87
CA TRP A 108 -1.95 -5.35 13.10
C TRP A 108 -1.28 -6.15 11.99
N LEU A 109 -1.15 -5.55 10.83
CA LEU A 109 -0.43 -6.06 9.68
C LEU A 109 0.68 -5.08 9.36
N ASN A 110 1.88 -5.57 9.12
CA ASN A 110 2.99 -4.77 8.61
C ASN A 110 3.58 -5.47 7.39
N VAL A 111 3.67 -4.75 6.27
CA VAL A 111 4.17 -5.23 4.99
C VAL A 111 5.30 -4.30 4.55
N GLY A 112 6.53 -4.82 4.50
CA GLY A 112 7.65 -4.15 3.85
C GLY A 112 7.66 -4.53 2.38
N ALA A 113 7.64 -3.54 1.49
CA ALA A 113 7.67 -3.75 0.05
C ALA A 113 8.68 -2.83 -0.65
N ARG A 114 9.26 -3.31 -1.74
CA ARG A 114 10.08 -2.53 -2.66
C ARG A 114 9.28 -2.16 -3.89
N VAL A 115 9.33 -0.90 -4.27
CA VAL A 115 8.69 -0.36 -5.45
C VAL A 115 9.61 -0.58 -6.65
N ARG A 116 9.06 -1.19 -7.71
CA ARG A 116 9.76 -1.44 -8.97
C ARG A 116 8.90 -0.98 -10.13
N VAL A 117 9.52 -0.34 -11.12
CA VAL A 117 8.87 -0.09 -12.42
C VAL A 117 9.25 -1.23 -13.35
N SER A 118 8.26 -1.90 -13.91
CA SER A 118 8.41 -2.98 -14.89
C SER A 118 7.96 -2.48 -16.24
N ASP A 119 8.74 -2.72 -17.30
CA ASP A 119 8.46 -2.19 -18.63
C ASP A 119 7.66 -3.13 -19.56
N GLU A 120 7.54 -4.43 -19.24
CA GLU A 120 6.85 -5.42 -20.09
C GLU A 120 5.61 -6.08 -19.43
N PRO A 121 4.50 -6.33 -20.15
CA PRO A 121 4.14 -5.89 -21.52
C PRO A 121 3.57 -4.46 -21.59
N ARG A 122 3.33 -3.81 -20.44
CA ARG A 122 2.98 -2.39 -20.30
C ARG A 122 3.68 -1.86 -19.06
N ARG A 123 4.06 -0.58 -19.07
CA ARG A 123 4.73 0.03 -17.93
C ARG A 123 3.85 -0.02 -16.68
N GLN A 124 4.35 -0.70 -15.64
CA GLN A 124 3.61 -0.96 -14.41
C GLN A 124 4.48 -0.72 -13.18
N LEU A 125 3.90 -0.04 -12.20
CA LEU A 125 4.44 0.02 -10.84
C LEU A 125 4.10 -1.29 -10.14
N ARG A 126 5.11 -1.99 -9.64
CA ARG A 126 4.99 -3.24 -8.90
C ARG A 126 5.51 -3.04 -7.49
N LEU A 127 4.72 -3.44 -6.50
CA LEU A 127 5.15 -3.56 -5.12
C LEU A 127 5.59 -5.01 -4.87
N GLU A 128 6.89 -5.20 -4.72
CA GLU A 128 7.50 -6.48 -4.38
C GLU A 128 7.60 -6.61 -2.86
N VAL A 129 6.82 -7.51 -2.29
CA VAL A 129 6.78 -7.71 -0.84
C VAL A 129 8.03 -8.47 -0.39
N GLU A 130 8.80 -7.84 0.50
CA GLU A 130 10.02 -8.39 1.07
C GLU A 130 9.73 -9.00 2.45
N ASP A 131 9.02 -8.24 3.28
CA ASP A 131 8.77 -8.56 4.68
C ASP A 131 7.26 -8.52 4.96
N PHE A 132 6.78 -9.46 5.76
CA PHE A 132 5.39 -9.45 6.24
C PHE A 132 5.33 -9.84 7.72
N ALA A 133 4.48 -9.17 8.49
CA ALA A 133 4.24 -9.48 9.88
C ALA A 133 2.76 -9.29 10.25
N VAL A 134 2.27 -10.21 11.10
CA VAL A 134 0.94 -10.16 11.72
C VAL A 134 1.12 -10.03 13.22
N GLY A 135 0.66 -8.92 13.78
CA GLY A 135 0.92 -8.53 15.17
C GLY A 135 2.42 -8.44 15.43
N ARG A 136 2.94 -9.37 16.23
CA ARG A 136 4.39 -9.50 16.54
C ARG A 136 5.07 -10.61 15.75
N GLN A 137 4.32 -11.43 15.02
CA GLN A 137 4.84 -12.59 14.33
C GLN A 137 5.23 -12.24 12.90
N ARG A 138 6.53 -12.36 12.59
CA ARG A 138 7.02 -12.25 11.22
C ARG A 138 6.64 -13.52 10.45
N LEU A 139 6.11 -13.34 9.26
CA LEU A 139 5.75 -14.40 8.34
C LEU A 139 6.54 -14.22 7.04
N PRO A 140 6.81 -15.31 6.30
CA PRO A 140 7.45 -15.19 4.98
C PRO A 140 6.61 -14.31 4.06
N GLY A 141 7.22 -13.45 3.25
CA GLY A 141 6.48 -12.57 2.32
C GLY A 141 5.57 -13.33 1.32
N ARG A 142 5.86 -14.61 1.05
CA ARG A 142 5.00 -15.50 0.26
C ARG A 142 3.67 -15.82 0.95
N ALA A 143 3.64 -15.84 2.29
CA ALA A 143 2.42 -16.05 3.06
C ALA A 143 1.40 -14.95 2.81
N LEU A 144 1.84 -13.72 2.53
CA LEU A 144 0.91 -12.64 2.15
C LEU A 144 0.12 -12.99 0.88
N ARG A 145 0.73 -13.68 -0.11
CA ARG A 145 -0.02 -14.13 -1.31
C ARG A 145 -1.07 -15.19 -1.02
N LEU A 146 -0.90 -15.93 0.08
CA LEU A 146 -1.88 -16.91 0.55
C LEU A 146 -2.97 -16.24 1.37
N LEU A 147 -2.64 -15.14 2.07
CA LEU A 147 -3.56 -14.39 2.94
C LEU A 147 -4.32 -13.27 2.22
N LEU A 148 -3.88 -12.84 1.03
CA LEU A 148 -4.55 -11.81 0.25
C LEU A 148 -5.26 -12.45 -0.93
N ASP A 149 -6.52 -12.05 -1.16
CA ASP A 149 -7.27 -12.39 -2.36
C ASP A 149 -6.43 -12.06 -3.62
N PRO A 150 -6.42 -12.89 -4.68
CA PRO A 150 -5.86 -12.52 -5.99
C PRO A 150 -6.28 -11.11 -6.48
N ALA A 151 -7.47 -10.62 -6.13
CA ALA A 151 -7.88 -9.24 -6.38
C ALA A 151 -7.01 -8.19 -5.65
N ALA A 152 -6.62 -8.47 -4.40
CA ALA A 152 -5.72 -7.67 -3.59
C ALA A 152 -4.26 -7.76 -4.07
N VAL A 153 -3.85 -8.89 -4.66
CA VAL A 153 -2.57 -9.00 -5.39
C VAL A 153 -2.55 -8.06 -6.60
N GLY A 154 -3.71 -7.80 -7.22
CA GLY A 154 -3.87 -6.78 -8.24
C GLY A 154 -3.57 -5.35 -7.74
N LEU A 155 -3.77 -5.06 -6.45
CA LEU A 155 -3.40 -3.77 -5.83
C LEU A 155 -1.89 -3.61 -5.65
N LEU A 156 -1.10 -4.66 -5.85
CA LEU A 156 0.36 -4.57 -5.88
C LEU A 156 0.87 -4.17 -7.27
N ARG A 157 -0.02 -4.02 -8.26
CA ARG A 157 0.34 -3.69 -9.64
C ARG A 157 -0.51 -2.53 -10.16
N TRP A 158 0.13 -1.42 -10.45
CA TRP A 158 -0.54 -0.22 -10.95
C TRP A 158 -0.06 0.09 -12.36
N PRO A 159 -0.97 0.24 -13.35
CA PRO A 159 -0.58 0.72 -14.66
C PRO A 159 -0.02 2.15 -14.52
N LEU A 160 1.13 2.40 -15.13
CA LEU A 160 1.72 3.74 -15.20
C LEU A 160 1.48 4.32 -16.59
N PRO A 161 1.20 5.63 -16.69
CA PRO A 161 1.17 6.31 -17.98
C PRO A 161 2.53 6.20 -18.69
N GLU A 162 2.50 6.09 -20.03
CA GLU A 162 3.71 5.87 -20.84
C GLU A 162 4.78 6.96 -20.69
N HIS A 163 4.35 8.19 -20.38
CA HIS A 163 5.24 9.33 -20.20
C HIS A 163 5.94 9.36 -18.83
N VAL A 164 5.60 8.47 -17.88
CA VAL A 164 6.30 8.32 -16.59
C VAL A 164 7.50 7.43 -16.80
N GLU A 165 8.72 7.94 -16.61
CA GLU A 165 9.98 7.20 -16.79
C GLU A 165 10.40 6.45 -15.54
N ARG A 166 10.32 7.11 -14.39
CA ARG A 166 10.83 6.57 -13.14
C ARG A 166 9.94 7.00 -11.98
N VAL A 167 9.71 6.06 -11.06
CA VAL A 167 9.12 6.31 -9.76
C VAL A 167 10.16 5.90 -8.73
N THR A 168 10.57 6.84 -7.88
CA THR A 168 11.56 6.60 -6.84
C THR A 168 10.96 6.92 -5.49
N ILE A 169 11.25 6.07 -4.50
CA ILE A 169 10.89 6.34 -3.11
C ILE A 169 12.11 6.92 -2.41
N GLU A 170 11.99 8.18 -2.03
CA GLU A 170 12.93 8.87 -1.16
C GLU A 170 12.36 8.91 0.27
N PRO A 171 13.19 9.14 1.29
CA PRO A 171 12.69 9.27 2.66
C PRO A 171 11.58 10.32 2.75
N GLY A 172 10.38 9.89 3.14
CA GLY A 172 9.21 10.74 3.33
C GLY A 172 8.54 11.25 2.05
N ARG A 173 8.96 10.84 0.84
CA ARG A 173 8.34 11.29 -0.42
C ARG A 173 8.49 10.31 -1.59
N VAL A 174 7.52 10.32 -2.48
CA VAL A 174 7.55 9.65 -3.78
C VAL A 174 7.88 10.70 -4.84
N VAL A 175 8.87 10.42 -5.66
CA VAL A 175 9.27 11.27 -6.78
C VAL A 175 8.94 10.54 -8.08
N ILE A 176 8.08 11.15 -8.90
CA ILE A 176 7.68 10.62 -10.20
C ILE A 176 8.30 11.51 -11.28
N GLN A 177 9.18 10.92 -12.07
CA GLN A 177 9.88 11.57 -13.17
C GLN A 177 9.27 11.14 -14.49
N GLY A 178 9.04 12.09 -15.40
CA GLY A 178 8.62 11.76 -16.76
C GLY A 178 9.80 11.59 -17.70
N ALA A 179 9.49 11.03 -18.87
CA ALA A 179 10.44 10.89 -19.97
C ALA A 179 10.97 12.28 -20.34
N SER A 180 12.27 12.51 -20.09
CA SER A 180 12.94 13.70 -20.61
C SER A 180 13.02 13.57 -22.12
N SER A 181 12.47 14.55 -22.85
CA SER A 181 12.72 14.64 -24.29
C SER A 181 14.20 14.86 -24.51
N ARG A 182 14.91 13.86 -25.02
CA ARG A 182 16.07 14.10 -25.86
C ARG A 182 15.61 14.50 -27.25
#